data_AF-A0A2E3PFT8-F1
#
_entry.id   AF-A0A2E3PFT8-F1
#
_cell.length_a   1.000
_cell.length_b   1.000
_cell.length_c   1.000
_cell.angle_alpha   90.00
_cell.angle_beta   90.00
_cell.angle_gamma   90.00
#
_symmetry.space_group_name_H-M   'P 1'
#
loop_
_entity.id
_entity.type
_entity.pdbx_description
1 polymer ?
#
loop_
_entity_poly.entity_id
_entity_poly.type
_entity_poly.pdbx_seq_one_letter_code
_entity_poly.pdbx_strand_id
1 'polypeptide(L)'
;MVKGTERFRRRMLKEIPEKVRAEVTKQIQRDAPKVVRLQKALNPLPGTIEVDWTMDEGASAGPMNTGSGDGVTATIYATARTDEYPGGFPAIAWWWEFGTNMRRQKTTRRSTGMIRAQPFFFPIWRSERKRVRANIKRAVKRGFKKS
;
A
#
# COMPACT_ATOMS: atom_id res chain seq x y z
N MET A 1 24.58 -6.00 -41.31
CA MET A 1 23.71 -6.24 -40.13
C MET A 1 24.56 -6.75 -38.98
N VAL A 2 24.52 -6.07 -37.83
CA VAL A 2 25.31 -6.46 -36.64
C VAL A 2 24.74 -7.77 -36.07
N LYS A 3 25.51 -8.86 -36.18
CA LYS A 3 25.15 -10.16 -35.56
C LYS A 3 25.10 -9.97 -34.03
N GLY A 4 23.94 -10.20 -33.43
CA GLY A 4 23.76 -10.16 -31.96
C GLY A 4 22.66 -9.22 -31.44
N THR A 5 22.14 -8.32 -32.27
CA THR A 5 21.08 -7.38 -31.85
C THR A 5 19.76 -8.07 -31.52
N GLU A 6 19.40 -9.16 -32.21
CA GLU A 6 18.19 -9.93 -31.90
C GLU A 6 18.28 -10.66 -30.56
N ARG A 7 19.41 -11.32 -30.25
CA ARG A 7 19.61 -11.96 -28.93
C ARG A 7 19.59 -10.93 -27.81
N PHE A 8 20.23 -9.78 -28.04
CA PHE A 8 20.23 -8.68 -27.08
C PHE A 8 18.82 -8.12 -26.86
N ARG A 9 18.06 -7.88 -27.94
CA ARG A 9 16.66 -7.41 -27.86
C ARG A 9 15.77 -8.41 -27.13
N ARG A 10 15.87 -9.71 -27.43
CA ARG A 10 15.09 -10.74 -26.74
C ARG A 10 15.38 -10.79 -25.24
N ARG A 11 16.66 -10.72 -24.86
CA ARG A 11 17.07 -10.73 -23.45
C ARG A 11 16.64 -9.47 -22.71
N MET A 12 16.85 -8.29 -23.32
CA MET A 12 16.52 -6.99 -22.70
C MET A 12 15.02 -6.69 -22.65
N LEU A 13 14.25 -7.08 -23.66
CA LEU A 13 12.84 -6.70 -23.78
C LEU A 13 11.87 -7.73 -23.17
N LYS A 14 12.27 -9.00 -23.02
CA LYS A 14 11.39 -10.06 -22.52
C LYS A 14 11.93 -10.74 -21.27
N GLU A 15 13.10 -11.38 -21.37
CA GLU A 15 13.60 -12.26 -20.30
C GLU A 15 14.01 -11.49 -19.03
N ILE A 16 14.64 -10.31 -19.18
CA ILE A 16 15.02 -9.46 -18.04
C ILE A 16 13.78 -8.88 -17.33
N PRO A 17 12.84 -8.21 -18.02
CA PRO A 17 11.64 -7.67 -17.38
C PRO A 17 10.80 -8.72 -16.65
N GLU A 18 10.61 -9.90 -17.23
CA GLU A 18 9.85 -11.00 -16.60
C GLU A 18 10.49 -11.46 -15.30
N LYS A 19 11.80 -11.75 -15.30
CA LYS A 19 12.52 -12.18 -14.09
C LYS A 19 12.59 -11.08 -13.04
N VAL A 20 12.73 -9.82 -13.45
CA VAL A 20 12.68 -8.67 -12.53
C VAL A 20 11.30 -8.52 -11.90
N ARG A 21 10.21 -8.59 -12.69
CA ARG A 21 8.84 -8.54 -12.18
C ARG A 21 8.59 -9.66 -11.18
N ALA A 22 8.96 -10.90 -11.49
CA ALA A 22 8.82 -12.04 -10.57
C ALA A 22 9.55 -11.84 -9.23
N GLU A 23 10.79 -11.35 -9.25
CA GLU A 23 11.55 -11.09 -8.02
C GLU A 23 10.99 -9.92 -7.21
N VAL A 24 10.51 -8.87 -7.88
CA VAL A 24 9.88 -7.72 -7.22
C VAL A 24 8.55 -8.13 -6.58
N THR A 25 7.70 -8.86 -7.30
CA THR A 25 6.44 -9.43 -6.79
C THR A 25 6.70 -10.27 -5.54
N LYS A 26 7.66 -11.18 -5.59
CA LYS A 26 8.05 -12.00 -4.45
C LYS A 26 8.52 -11.17 -3.25
N GLN A 27 9.24 -10.08 -3.51
CA GLN A 27 9.71 -9.19 -2.45
C GLN A 27 8.56 -8.40 -1.82
N ILE A 28 7.62 -7.91 -2.63
CA ILE A 28 6.41 -7.22 -2.18
C ILE A 28 5.57 -8.13 -1.30
N GLN A 29 5.28 -9.36 -1.75
CA GLN A 29 4.55 -10.38 -0.98
C GLN A 29 5.19 -10.67 0.39
N ARG A 30 6.51 -10.48 0.53
CA ARG A 30 7.23 -10.67 1.79
C ARG A 30 7.21 -9.45 2.70
N ASP A 31 7.20 -8.25 2.13
CA ASP A 31 7.32 -7.00 2.89
C ASP A 31 5.96 -6.39 3.24
N ALA A 32 4.96 -6.51 2.37
CA ALA A 32 3.63 -5.96 2.62
C ALA A 32 2.96 -6.54 3.89
N PRO A 33 2.95 -7.88 4.14
CA PRO A 33 2.40 -8.43 5.37
C PRO A 33 3.12 -7.94 6.64
N LYS A 34 4.42 -7.64 6.56
CA LYS A 34 5.18 -7.11 7.70
C LYS A 34 4.75 -5.70 8.05
N VAL A 35 4.55 -4.86 7.04
CA VAL A 35 4.06 -3.49 7.22
C VAL A 35 2.64 -3.51 7.77
N VAL A 36 1.75 -4.32 7.18
CA VAL A 36 0.38 -4.51 7.66
C VAL A 36 0.36 -4.98 9.11
N ARG A 37 1.22 -5.93 9.49
CA ARG A 37 1.32 -6.39 10.88
C ARG A 37 1.70 -5.27 11.85
N LEU A 38 2.64 -4.40 11.48
CA LEU A 38 3.03 -3.26 12.31
C LEU A 38 1.90 -2.23 12.42
N GLN A 39 1.17 -1.99 11.33
CA GLN A 39 -0.01 -1.10 11.35
C GLN A 39 -1.15 -1.67 12.19
N LYS A 40 -1.39 -2.99 12.13
CA LYS A 40 -2.36 -3.69 12.98
C LYS A 40 -1.99 -3.60 14.46
N ALA A 41 -0.70 -3.65 14.79
CA ALA A 41 -0.23 -3.57 16.17
C ALA A 41 -0.46 -2.19 16.83
N LEU A 42 -0.44 -1.12 16.03
CA LEU A 42 -0.75 0.24 16.50
C LEU A 42 -2.21 0.64 16.26
N ASN A 43 -3.04 -0.26 15.76
CA ASN A 43 -4.42 0.05 15.44
C ASN A 43 -5.21 0.38 16.72
N PRO A 44 -5.82 1.58 16.80
CA PRO A 44 -6.57 1.98 17.98
C PRO A 44 -7.87 1.20 18.19
N LEU A 45 -8.44 0.61 17.13
CA LEU A 45 -9.69 -0.14 17.18
C LEU A 45 -9.54 -1.49 16.47
N PRO A 46 -8.90 -2.48 17.12
CA PRO A 46 -8.81 -3.83 16.57
C PRO A 46 -10.20 -4.46 16.46
N GLY A 47 -10.49 -5.08 15.32
CA GLY A 47 -11.80 -5.69 15.02
C GLY A 47 -12.77 -4.77 14.29
N THR A 48 -12.66 -3.45 14.47
CA THR A 48 -13.42 -2.47 13.68
C THR A 48 -12.62 -1.97 12.49
N ILE A 49 -11.39 -1.49 12.72
CA ILE A 49 -10.51 -1.05 11.64
C ILE A 49 -9.74 -2.28 11.14
N GLU A 50 -9.97 -2.65 9.90
CA GLU A 50 -9.22 -3.69 9.21
C GLU A 50 -8.15 -3.04 8.33
N VAL A 51 -6.91 -3.46 8.51
CA VAL A 51 -5.79 -3.08 7.64
C VAL A 51 -5.44 -4.28 6.80
N ASP A 52 -5.37 -4.11 5.49
CA ASP A 52 -4.97 -5.17 4.58
C ASP A 52 -4.19 -4.62 3.39
N TRP A 53 -3.71 -5.53 2.55
CA TRP A 53 -2.96 -5.17 1.36
C TRP A 53 -3.44 -6.00 0.18
N THR A 54 -3.47 -5.37 -0.98
CA THR A 54 -3.71 -6.02 -2.26
C THR A 54 -2.53 -5.79 -3.18
N MET A 55 -2.29 -6.77 -4.04
CA MET A 55 -1.38 -6.62 -5.15
C MET A 55 -2.22 -6.57 -6.41
N ASP A 56 -2.05 -5.50 -7.16
CA ASP A 56 -2.70 -5.38 -8.45
C ASP A 56 -1.68 -5.82 -9.51
N GLU A 57 -1.84 -7.03 -10.05
CA GLU A 57 -1.19 -7.41 -11.30
C GLU A 57 -1.88 -6.65 -12.44
N GLY A 58 -1.56 -5.35 -12.58
CA GLY A 58 -2.10 -4.45 -13.61
C GLY A 58 -3.24 -3.53 -13.15
N ALA A 59 -3.03 -2.73 -12.09
CA ALA A 59 -4.10 -1.92 -11.47
C ALA A 59 -4.71 -0.85 -12.39
N SER A 60 -5.91 -1.15 -12.90
CA SER A 60 -6.93 -0.16 -13.18
C SER A 60 -7.64 0.21 -11.86
N ALA A 61 -7.76 1.52 -11.61
CA ALA A 61 -8.79 2.19 -10.82
C ALA A 61 -9.12 1.69 -9.40
N GLY A 62 -8.38 2.20 -8.41
CA GLY A 62 -8.91 2.54 -7.07
C GLY A 62 -8.82 4.07 -6.86
N PRO A 63 -9.64 4.69 -6.00
CA PRO A 63 -9.88 6.15 -5.98
C PRO A 63 -8.67 7.02 -5.57
N MET A 64 -7.50 6.43 -5.37
CA MET A 64 -6.26 7.13 -5.01
C MET A 64 -5.02 6.63 -5.78
N ASN A 65 -5.20 5.98 -6.93
CA ASN A 65 -4.10 5.57 -7.80
C ASN A 65 -3.87 6.61 -8.91
N THR A 66 -3.10 7.65 -8.61
CA THR A 66 -2.53 8.55 -9.63
C THR A 66 -1.26 7.89 -10.19
N GLY A 67 -1.43 6.94 -11.12
CA GLY A 67 -0.29 6.31 -11.79
C GLY A 67 -0.67 5.05 -12.55
N SER A 68 -1.24 5.20 -13.75
CA SER A 68 -1.34 4.15 -14.75
C SER A 68 0.03 3.88 -15.37
N GLY A 69 0.85 3.10 -14.66
CA GLY A 69 2.13 2.61 -15.14
C GLY A 69 2.10 1.09 -15.31
N ASP A 70 2.80 0.61 -16.33
CA ASP A 70 2.92 -0.81 -16.70
C ASP A 70 3.84 -1.60 -15.73
N GLY A 71 3.61 -1.39 -14.42
CA GLY A 71 4.47 -1.77 -13.30
C GLY A 71 3.74 -2.57 -12.23
N VAL A 72 4.52 -3.23 -11.37
CA VAL A 72 3.98 -3.98 -10.23
C VAL A 72 3.64 -3.00 -9.11
N THR A 73 2.37 -2.91 -8.75
CA THR A 73 1.85 -2.03 -7.71
C THR A 73 1.24 -2.85 -6.58
N ALA A 74 1.50 -2.43 -5.35
CA ALA A 74 0.85 -2.97 -4.17
C ALA A 74 0.26 -1.83 -3.35
N THR A 75 -0.99 -2.03 -2.94
CA THR A 75 -1.76 -1.03 -2.22
C THR A 75 -2.02 -1.58 -0.83
N ILE A 76 -1.61 -0.83 0.19
CA ILE A 76 -1.99 -1.10 1.57
C ILE A 76 -3.13 -0.15 1.91
N TYR A 77 -4.23 -0.67 2.45
CA TYR A 77 -5.41 0.11 2.79
C TYR A 77 -5.87 -0.18 4.22
N ALA A 78 -6.60 0.77 4.78
CA ALA A 78 -7.26 0.64 6.08
C ALA A 78 -8.73 1.02 5.91
N THR A 79 -9.62 0.13 6.33
CA THR A 79 -11.07 0.28 6.17
C THR A 79 -11.76 -0.15 7.45
N ALA A 80 -12.70 0.63 7.96
CA ALA A 80 -13.50 0.22 9.11
C ALA A 80 -14.69 -0.62 8.65
N ARG A 81 -14.91 -1.79 9.25
CA ARG A 81 -16.13 -2.58 9.09
C ARG A 81 -16.91 -2.53 10.40
N THR A 82 -18.17 -2.12 10.29
CA THR A 82 -19.14 -2.08 11.39
C THR A 82 -20.45 -2.65 10.90
N ASP A 83 -21.36 -3.00 11.81
CA ASP A 83 -22.70 -3.48 11.45
C ASP A 83 -23.46 -2.46 10.58
N GLU A 84 -23.19 -1.17 10.79
CA GLU A 84 -23.75 -0.05 10.00
C GLU A 84 -23.10 0.07 8.61
N TYR A 85 -21.84 -0.36 8.45
CA TYR A 85 -21.08 -0.29 7.21
C TYR A 85 -20.41 -1.62 6.86
N PRO A 86 -21.18 -2.64 6.46
CA PRO A 86 -20.64 -3.97 6.14
C PRO A 86 -19.73 -3.96 4.89
N GLY A 87 -19.99 -3.04 3.95
CA GLY A 87 -19.14 -2.81 2.77
C GLY A 87 -17.80 -2.12 3.07
N GLY A 88 -17.60 -1.69 4.32
CA GLY A 88 -16.41 -0.97 4.75
C GLY A 88 -16.51 0.54 4.53
N PHE A 89 -16.05 1.31 5.52
CA PHE A 89 -16.04 2.76 5.48
C PHE A 89 -14.64 3.31 5.81
N PRO A 90 -13.82 3.61 4.79
CA PRO A 90 -12.42 4.01 4.99
C PRO A 90 -12.26 5.38 5.67
N ALA A 91 -13.30 6.23 5.64
CA ALA A 91 -13.26 7.53 6.30
C ALA A 91 -13.09 7.41 7.82
N ILE A 92 -13.64 6.38 8.47
CA ILE A 92 -13.44 6.13 9.90
C ILE A 92 -11.95 5.91 10.21
N ALA A 93 -11.27 5.09 9.40
CA ALA A 93 -9.84 4.85 9.58
C ALA A 93 -9.02 6.17 9.47
N TRP A 94 -9.39 7.06 8.55
CA TRP A 94 -8.76 8.38 8.43
C TRP A 94 -9.07 9.31 9.61
N TRP A 95 -10.30 9.28 10.14
CA TRP A 95 -10.65 10.08 11.31
C TRP A 95 -9.87 9.67 12.55
N TRP A 96 -9.55 8.38 12.70
CA TRP A 96 -8.66 7.92 13.76
C TRP A 96 -7.20 8.28 13.48
N GLU A 97 -6.74 8.16 12.24
CA GLU A 97 -5.36 8.49 11.86
C GLU A 97 -5.03 9.98 12.13
N PHE A 98 -5.91 10.89 11.73
CA PHE A 98 -5.65 12.34 11.77
C PHE A 98 -6.39 13.08 12.87
N GLY A 99 -7.38 12.45 13.49
CA GLY A 99 -8.33 13.12 14.36
C GLY A 99 -9.37 13.92 13.58
N THR A 100 -10.36 14.43 14.31
CA THR A 100 -11.37 15.33 13.77
C THR A 100 -11.48 16.58 14.62
N ASN A 101 -11.84 17.70 13.99
CA ASN A 101 -12.18 18.91 14.72
C ASN A 101 -13.43 18.69 15.58
N MET A 102 -13.56 19.49 16.63
CA MET A 102 -14.73 19.49 17.51
C MET A 102 -16.01 19.70 16.70
N ARG A 103 -16.87 18.68 16.70
CA ARG A 103 -18.15 18.72 15.99
C ARG A 103 -19.14 19.51 16.84
N ARG A 104 -19.80 20.49 16.24
CA ARG A 104 -20.84 21.30 16.90
C ARG A 104 -22.14 21.21 16.11
N GLN A 105 -23.24 20.97 16.82
CA GLN A 105 -24.57 20.97 16.22
C GLN A 105 -24.95 22.40 15.84
N LYS A 106 -25.39 22.63 14.60
CA LYS A 106 -25.67 23.98 14.08
C LYS A 106 -26.77 24.71 14.87
N THR A 107 -27.80 23.98 15.29
CA THR A 107 -28.98 24.53 15.97
C THR A 107 -28.75 24.82 17.45
N THR A 108 -28.22 23.85 18.19
CA THR A 108 -28.04 23.96 19.66
C THR A 108 -26.67 24.52 20.06
N ARG A 109 -25.73 24.65 19.11
CA ARG A 109 -24.30 24.96 19.32
C ARG A 109 -23.58 24.02 20.31
N ARG A 110 -24.22 22.93 20.75
CA ARG A 110 -23.63 21.95 21.66
C ARG A 110 -22.53 21.18 20.94
N SER A 111 -21.48 20.86 21.70
CA SER A 111 -20.40 19.99 21.24
C SER A 111 -20.87 18.54 21.22
N THR A 112 -20.65 17.85 20.10
CA THR A 112 -20.87 16.40 19.96
C THR A 112 -19.56 15.62 20.15
N GLY A 113 -18.47 16.32 20.51
CA GLY A 113 -17.17 15.72 20.75
C GLY A 113 -16.20 15.82 19.58
N MET A 114 -15.01 15.23 19.79
CA MET A 114 -13.92 15.19 18.83
C MET A 114 -13.23 13.83 18.90
N ILE A 115 -12.67 13.38 17.79
CA ILE A 115 -11.80 12.19 17.77
C ILE A 115 -10.37 12.69 17.88
N ARG A 116 -9.64 12.24 18.92
CA ARG A 116 -8.21 12.53 19.04
C ARG A 116 -7.44 11.69 18.02
N ALA A 117 -6.43 12.29 17.40
CA ALA A 117 -5.56 11.58 16.48
C ALA A 117 -4.82 10.44 17.18
N GLN A 118 -4.91 9.24 16.62
CA GLN A 118 -4.20 8.04 17.02
C GLN A 118 -3.55 7.44 15.77
N PRO A 119 -2.43 8.02 15.32
CA PRO A 119 -1.85 7.68 14.04
C PRO A 119 -1.19 6.29 14.09
N PHE A 120 -1.63 5.40 13.21
CA PHE A 120 -1.21 4.00 13.14
C PHE A 120 -0.71 3.63 11.74
N PHE A 121 -1.21 4.32 10.71
CA PHE A 121 -0.97 3.96 9.32
C PHE A 121 0.27 4.67 8.74
N PHE A 122 0.29 6.00 8.72
CA PHE A 122 1.35 6.78 8.08
C PHE A 122 2.67 6.79 8.85
N PRO A 123 2.71 6.82 10.20
CA PRO A 123 3.98 6.72 10.93
C PRO A 123 4.73 5.43 10.60
N ILE A 124 4.01 4.30 10.58
CA ILE A 124 4.58 3.00 10.22
C ILE A 124 5.01 2.96 8.76
N TRP A 125 4.19 3.47 7.83
CA TRP A 125 4.59 3.54 6.43
C TRP A 125 5.86 4.38 6.26
N ARG A 126 5.95 5.55 6.92
CA ARG A 126 7.11 6.44 6.82
C ARG A 126 8.39 5.81 7.39
N SER A 127 8.30 5.10 8.52
CA SER A 127 9.45 4.41 9.11
C SER A 127 9.94 3.28 8.20
N GLU A 128 9.01 2.52 7.61
CA GLU A 128 9.33 1.34 6.80
C GLU A 128 9.64 1.64 5.34
N ARG A 129 9.24 2.80 4.82
CA ARG A 129 9.41 3.20 3.42
C ARG A 129 10.84 3.03 2.92
N LYS A 130 11.83 3.40 3.72
CA LYS A 130 13.25 3.28 3.35
C LYS A 130 13.66 1.81 3.21
N ARG A 131 13.23 0.94 4.13
CA ARG A 131 13.53 -0.49 4.11
C ARG A 131 12.88 -1.17 2.91
N VAL A 132 11.59 -0.93 2.70
CA VAL A 132 10.83 -1.48 1.56
C VAL A 132 11.48 -1.05 0.24
N ARG A 133 11.80 0.24 0.09
CA ARG A 133 12.49 0.75 -1.12
C ARG A 133 13.85 0.07 -1.35
N ALA A 134 14.64 -0.11 -0.29
CA ALA A 134 15.94 -0.78 -0.39
C ALA A 134 15.79 -2.25 -0.81
N ASN A 135 14.79 -2.95 -0.26
CA ASN A 135 14.50 -4.34 -0.60
C ASN A 135 14.05 -4.50 -2.05
N ILE A 136 13.18 -3.60 -2.55
CA ILE A 136 12.77 -3.59 -3.96
C ILE A 136 13.99 -3.36 -4.87
N LYS A 137 14.85 -2.38 -4.57
CA LYS A 137 16.09 -2.15 -5.34
C LYS A 137 16.97 -3.42 -5.39
N ARG A 138 17.09 -4.13 -4.28
CA ARG A 138 17.82 -5.41 -4.22
C ARG A 138 17.13 -6.50 -5.04
N ALA A 139 15.81 -6.57 -5.01
CA ALA A 139 15.02 -7.51 -5.81
C ALA A 139 15.22 -7.29 -7.31
N VAL A 140 15.19 -6.03 -7.76
CA VAL A 140 15.51 -5.67 -9.14
C VAL A 140 16.92 -6.15 -9.51
N LYS A 141 17.93 -5.85 -8.68
CA LYS A 141 19.31 -6.33 -8.91
C LYS A 141 19.40 -7.86 -8.97
N ARG A 142 18.63 -8.58 -8.14
CA ARG A 142 18.57 -10.06 -8.20
C ARG A 142 17.93 -10.55 -9.49
N GLY A 143 16.83 -9.92 -9.94
CA GLY A 143 16.19 -10.22 -11.22
C GLY A 143 17.16 -10.09 -12.39
N PHE A 144 17.88 -8.96 -12.46
CA PHE A 144 18.93 -8.73 -13.45
C PHE A 144 20.10 -9.73 -13.38
N LYS A 145 20.44 -10.24 -12.19
CA LYS A 145 21.52 -11.25 -12.06
C LYS A 145 21.06 -12.65 -12.49
N LYS A 146 19.76 -12.94 -12.42
CA LYS A 146 19.16 -14.24 -12.79
C LYS A 146 18.80 -14.35 -14.27
N SER A 147 18.78 -13.23 -14.99
CA SER A 147 18.55 -13.11 -16.43
C SER A 147 19.83 -13.19 -17.25
#